data_AF-A0A1F4K6I9-F1
#
_entry.id   AF-A0A1F4K6I9-F1
#
_cell.length_a   1.000
_cell.length_b   1.000
_cell.length_c   1.000
_cell.angle_alpha   90.00
_cell.angle_beta   90.00
_cell.angle_gamma   90.00
#
_symmetry.space_group_name_H-M   'P 1'
#
loop_
_entity.id
_entity.type
_entity.pdbx_description
1 polymer ?
#
loop_
_entity_poly.entity_id
_entity_poly.type
_entity_poly.pdbx_seq_one_letter_code
_entity_poly.pdbx_strand_id
1 'polypeptide(L)'
;MATNNKYRLLLQVSAFVAVVIGAKLLVHFLGWEIIPVNPLFPGILAANVFLMGFLLSGVMSDFKESERLPGELSACLENLAQDVRGIRMAKPEANVGPCLILLSQLSRDILSWFHKKHGTAELLEHVNELTLQFAAMEQWAQAVLLVRLKQEQGNLRRTLIRTYTIRETSFVSSGYLLADLITILLCIGLVLSKIEPFYESLFFVGVISYLMIFLIMLIRDLDNPFGYYEHYSVENVSLKPLEEAAGRLAQIASIEASPLNGGAEQCTAPDTDLPRR
;
A
#
# COMPACT_ATOMS: atom_id res chain seq x y z
N MET A 1 2.00 8.78 15.37
CA MET A 1 2.67 7.46 15.43
C MET A 1 3.69 7.24 14.31
N ALA A 2 3.56 7.84 13.12
CA ALA A 2 4.50 7.67 12.00
C ALA A 2 5.95 8.17 12.25
N THR A 3 6.14 9.20 13.10
CA THR A 3 7.48 9.75 13.39
C THR A 3 8.38 8.80 14.15
N ASN A 4 7.86 8.01 15.10
CA ASN A 4 8.66 7.08 15.90
C ASN A 4 9.29 5.95 15.06
N ASN A 5 8.66 5.54 13.96
CA ASN A 5 9.19 4.48 13.10
C ASN A 5 10.36 4.96 12.24
N LYS A 6 10.37 6.21 11.77
CA LYS A 6 11.50 6.77 10.99
C LYS A 6 12.78 6.84 11.83
N TYR A 7 12.66 7.25 13.09
CA TYR A 7 13.80 7.24 14.02
C TYR A 7 14.28 5.82 14.35
N ARG A 8 13.40 4.82 14.31
CA ARG A 8 13.78 3.43 14.54
C ARG A 8 14.67 2.88 13.43
N LEU A 9 14.37 3.18 12.16
CA LEU A 9 15.24 2.80 11.03
C LEU A 9 16.65 3.38 11.21
N LEU A 10 16.73 4.69 11.49
CA LEU A 10 17.99 5.38 11.74
C LEU A 10 18.75 4.75 12.91
N LEU A 11 18.08 4.48 14.03
CA LEU A 11 18.68 3.87 15.21
C LEU A 11 19.18 2.45 14.95
N GLN A 12 18.43 1.66 14.19
CA GLN A 12 18.82 0.30 13.81
C GLN A 12 20.06 0.31 12.91
N VAL A 13 20.13 1.21 11.93
CA VAL A 13 21.32 1.41 11.09
C VAL A 13 22.50 1.85 11.95
N SER A 14 22.31 2.81 12.87
CA SER A 14 23.37 3.24 13.79
C SER A 14 23.91 2.08 14.63
N ALA A 15 23.07 1.14 15.07
CA ALA A 15 23.50 -0.05 15.80
C ALA A 15 24.39 -0.97 14.94
N PHE A 16 24.02 -1.23 13.69
CA PHE A 16 24.85 -2.02 12.77
C PHE A 16 26.18 -1.32 12.47
N VAL A 17 26.16 -0.01 12.26
CA VAL A 17 27.39 0.78 12.02
C VAL A 17 28.28 0.79 13.25
N ALA A 18 27.72 0.86 14.46
CA ALA A 18 28.49 0.75 15.69
C ALA A 18 29.26 -0.59 15.77
N VAL A 19 28.66 -1.68 15.28
CA VAL A 19 29.34 -2.98 15.16
C VAL A 19 30.50 -2.92 14.15
N VAL A 20 30.30 -2.31 12.99
CA VAL A 20 31.36 -2.14 11.97
C VAL A 20 32.51 -1.26 12.49
N ILE A 21 32.19 -0.15 13.15
CA ILE A 21 33.16 0.73 13.80
C ILE A 21 33.90 -0.02 14.91
N GLY A 22 33.20 -0.79 15.75
CA GLY A 22 33.81 -1.63 16.77
C GLY A 22 34.78 -2.65 16.19
N ALA A 23 34.42 -3.29 15.07
CA ALA A 23 35.31 -4.19 14.35
C ALA A 23 36.56 -3.46 13.82
N LYS A 24 36.41 -2.24 13.29
CA LYS A 24 37.54 -1.41 12.85
C LYS A 24 38.50 -1.07 13.99
N LEU A 25 37.97 -0.67 15.15
CA LEU A 25 38.77 -0.38 16.35
C LEU A 25 39.56 -1.62 16.80
N LEU A 26 38.91 -2.80 16.80
CA LEU A 26 39.54 -4.06 17.19
C LEU A 26 40.67 -4.46 16.22
N VAL A 27 40.44 -4.34 14.91
CA VAL A 27 41.46 -4.61 13.88
C VAL A 27 42.64 -3.66 14.01
N HIS A 28 42.39 -2.38 14.27
CA HIS A 28 43.44 -1.40 14.49
C HIS A 28 44.26 -1.72 15.74
N PHE A 29 43.61 -2.07 16.86
CA PHE A 29 44.28 -2.45 18.10
C PHE A 29 45.16 -3.71 17.94
N LEU A 30 44.72 -4.67 17.11
CA LEU A 30 45.49 -5.88 16.79
C LEU A 30 46.56 -5.67 15.70
N GLY A 31 46.61 -4.50 15.06
CA GLY A 31 47.54 -4.21 13.97
C GLY A 31 47.26 -5.01 12.69
N TRP A 32 46.02 -5.47 12.48
CA TRP A 32 45.61 -6.30 11.34
C TRP A 32 45.18 -5.48 10.11
N GLU A 33 45.62 -4.23 10.00
CA GLU A 33 45.35 -3.36 8.85
C GLU A 33 46.28 -3.72 7.68
N ILE A 34 45.95 -4.83 7.01
CA ILE A 34 46.82 -5.47 6.00
C ILE A 34 46.57 -4.89 4.60
N ILE A 35 45.43 -4.24 4.36
CA ILE A 35 45.01 -3.83 3.01
C ILE A 35 45.33 -2.35 2.76
N PRO A 36 46.28 -2.00 1.87
CA PRO A 36 46.49 -0.61 1.49
C PRO A 36 45.31 -0.09 0.66
N VAL A 37 44.94 1.18 0.85
CA VAL A 37 43.93 1.80 -0.01
C VAL A 37 44.51 1.98 -1.41
N ASN A 38 43.82 1.41 -2.38
CA ASN A 38 44.14 1.53 -3.79
C ASN A 38 42.91 2.06 -4.57
N PRO A 39 43.08 2.45 -5.84
CA PRO A 39 41.98 2.94 -6.67
C PRO A 39 40.81 1.97 -6.87
N LEU A 40 40.93 0.69 -6.48
CA LEU A 40 39.84 -0.28 -6.55
C LEU A 40 38.75 0.02 -5.51
N PHE A 41 39.08 0.63 -4.37
CA PHE A 41 38.11 0.97 -3.32
C PHE A 41 37.02 1.94 -3.82
N PRO A 42 37.37 3.12 -4.39
CA PRO A 42 36.38 3.98 -5.02
C PRO A 42 35.58 3.29 -6.14
N GLY A 43 36.21 2.39 -6.91
CA GLY A 43 35.55 1.62 -7.96
C GLY A 43 34.47 0.67 -7.42
N ILE A 44 34.78 -0.09 -6.36
CA ILE A 44 33.82 -0.99 -5.71
C ILE A 44 32.69 -0.19 -5.06
N LEU A 45 33.02 0.94 -4.40
CA LEU A 45 32.02 1.83 -3.81
C LEU A 45 31.06 2.37 -4.89
N ALA A 46 31.59 2.86 -6.01
CA ALA A 46 30.78 3.38 -7.11
C ALA A 46 29.88 2.30 -7.72
N ALA A 47 30.40 1.08 -7.93
CA ALA A 47 29.61 -0.05 -8.41
C ALA A 47 28.48 -0.42 -7.44
N ASN A 48 28.75 -0.38 -6.12
CA ASN A 48 27.75 -0.70 -5.11
C ASN A 48 26.66 0.39 -5.04
N VAL A 49 27.04 1.67 -5.07
CA VAL A 49 26.07 2.78 -5.13
C VAL A 49 25.22 2.72 -6.40
N PHE A 50 25.82 2.37 -7.55
CA PHE A 50 25.08 2.17 -8.79
C PHE A 50 24.06 1.04 -8.69
N LEU A 51 24.45 -0.12 -8.14
CA LEU A 51 23.54 -1.25 -7.91
C LEU A 51 22.38 -0.85 -7.00
N MET A 52 22.67 -0.16 -5.90
CA MET A 52 21.62 0.30 -4.99
C MET A 52 20.68 1.31 -5.67
N GLY A 53 21.21 2.22 -6.50
CA GLY A 53 20.40 3.16 -7.29
C GLY A 53 19.46 2.45 -8.26
N PHE A 54 19.93 1.38 -8.92
CA PHE A 54 19.11 0.54 -9.78
C PHE A 54 17.98 -0.16 -9.00
N LEU A 55 18.29 -0.78 -7.86
CA LEU A 55 17.30 -1.43 -7.01
C LEU A 55 16.28 -0.42 -6.46
N LEU A 56 16.75 0.74 -5.99
CA LEU A 56 15.90 1.81 -5.48
C LEU A 56 14.94 2.33 -6.56
N SER A 57 15.42 2.49 -7.79
CA SER A 57 14.58 2.91 -8.92
C SER A 57 13.48 1.89 -9.23
N GLY A 58 13.78 0.60 -9.08
CA GLY A 58 12.81 -0.49 -9.23
C GLY A 58 11.68 -0.40 -8.22
N VAL A 59 12.03 -0.49 -6.93
CA VAL A 59 11.04 -0.44 -5.84
C VAL A 59 10.27 0.87 -5.80
N MET A 60 10.87 1.99 -6.21
CA MET A 60 10.19 3.28 -6.26
C MET A 60 9.07 3.32 -7.31
N SER A 61 9.21 2.57 -8.41
CA SER A 61 8.14 2.43 -9.40
C SER A 61 6.94 1.73 -8.79
N ASP A 62 7.18 0.59 -8.13
CA ASP A 62 6.14 -0.22 -7.50
C ASP A 62 5.49 0.52 -6.31
N PHE A 63 6.28 1.29 -5.55
CA PHE A 63 5.78 2.14 -4.48
C PHE A 63 4.82 3.23 -5.00
N LYS A 64 5.23 3.97 -6.04
CA LYS A 64 4.38 5.03 -6.64
C LYS A 64 3.12 4.47 -7.29
N GLU A 65 3.21 3.29 -7.86
CA GLU A 65 2.05 2.56 -8.34
C GLU A 65 1.12 2.23 -7.18
N SER A 66 1.66 1.71 -6.09
CA SER A 66 0.92 1.34 -4.88
C SER A 66 0.21 2.52 -4.24
N GLU A 67 0.80 3.73 -4.24
CA GLU A 67 0.15 4.96 -3.75
C GLU A 67 -1.18 5.27 -4.47
N ARG A 68 -1.32 4.84 -5.73
CA ARG A 68 -2.53 5.10 -6.52
C ARG A 68 -3.63 4.07 -6.27
N LEU A 69 -3.27 2.83 -5.93
CA LEU A 69 -4.20 1.70 -5.87
C LEU A 69 -5.35 1.89 -4.85
N PRO A 70 -5.13 2.38 -3.61
CA PRO A 70 -6.24 2.66 -2.69
C PRO A 70 -7.24 3.69 -3.23
N GLY A 71 -6.74 4.70 -3.96
CA GLY A 71 -7.57 5.69 -4.62
C GLY A 71 -8.40 5.09 -5.76
N GLU A 72 -7.78 4.23 -6.58
CA GLU A 72 -8.49 3.52 -7.66
C GLU A 72 -9.56 2.56 -7.11
N LEU A 73 -9.25 1.79 -6.06
CA LEU A 73 -10.21 0.91 -5.38
C LEU A 73 -11.39 1.71 -4.79
N SER A 74 -11.08 2.81 -4.10
CA SER A 74 -12.07 3.75 -3.57
C SER A 74 -13.01 4.25 -4.66
N ALA A 75 -12.45 4.80 -5.75
CA ALA A 75 -13.24 5.34 -6.85
C ALA A 75 -14.12 4.28 -7.51
N CYS A 76 -13.60 3.06 -7.71
CA CYS A 76 -14.35 1.96 -8.29
C CYS A 76 -15.56 1.55 -7.43
N LEU A 77 -15.36 1.36 -6.12
CA LEU A 77 -16.44 1.00 -5.20
C LEU A 77 -17.51 2.10 -5.09
N GLU A 78 -17.09 3.37 -5.09
CA GLU A 78 -18.04 4.49 -5.08
C GLU A 78 -18.80 4.61 -6.38
N ASN A 79 -18.14 4.46 -7.53
CA ASN A 79 -18.80 4.47 -8.84
C ASN A 79 -19.86 3.37 -8.92
N LEU A 80 -19.53 2.15 -8.46
CA LEU A 80 -20.49 1.06 -8.34
C LEU A 80 -21.70 1.46 -7.48
N ALA A 81 -21.47 2.01 -6.29
CA ALA A 81 -22.56 2.41 -5.41
C ALA A 81 -23.41 3.55 -5.97
N GLN A 82 -22.80 4.54 -6.63
CA GLN A 82 -23.52 5.64 -7.27
C GLN A 82 -24.38 5.15 -8.42
N ASP A 83 -23.86 4.24 -9.25
CA ASP A 83 -24.61 3.66 -10.37
C ASP A 83 -25.79 2.83 -9.88
N VAL A 84 -25.59 2.03 -8.84
CA VAL A 84 -26.65 1.26 -8.19
C VAL A 84 -27.72 2.18 -7.57
N ARG A 85 -27.33 3.27 -6.91
CA ARG A 85 -28.27 4.28 -6.41
C ARG A 85 -29.00 5.01 -7.54
N GLY A 86 -28.34 5.22 -8.68
CA GLY A 86 -28.95 5.78 -9.89
C GLY A 86 -30.14 4.95 -10.38
N ILE A 87 -30.05 3.61 -10.27
CA ILE A 87 -31.18 2.71 -10.58
C ILE A 87 -32.37 3.02 -9.67
N ARG A 88 -32.17 3.13 -8.35
CA ARG A 88 -33.23 3.46 -7.39
C ARG A 88 -33.85 4.82 -7.66
N MET A 89 -33.03 5.82 -8.00
CA MET A 89 -33.53 7.17 -8.31
C MET A 89 -34.40 7.17 -9.58
N ALA A 90 -34.05 6.36 -10.58
CA ALA A 90 -34.84 6.22 -11.81
C ALA A 90 -36.09 5.34 -11.62
N LYS A 91 -36.01 4.35 -10.73
CA LYS A 91 -37.04 3.34 -10.44
C LYS A 91 -37.13 3.09 -8.93
N PRO A 92 -38.02 3.81 -8.21
CA PRO A 92 -38.14 3.68 -6.75
C PRO A 92 -38.41 2.25 -6.26
N GLU A 93 -39.11 1.44 -7.06
CA GLU A 93 -39.43 0.04 -6.81
C GLU A 93 -38.25 -0.93 -6.96
N ALA A 94 -37.11 -0.48 -7.52
CA ALA A 94 -35.95 -1.34 -7.79
C ALA A 94 -35.29 -1.83 -6.50
N ASN A 95 -35.12 -3.14 -6.35
CA ASN A 95 -34.48 -3.71 -5.17
C ASN A 95 -32.93 -3.62 -5.26
N VAL A 96 -32.36 -2.49 -4.84
CA VAL A 96 -30.91 -2.24 -4.89
C VAL A 96 -30.18 -2.42 -3.56
N GLY A 97 -30.93 -2.49 -2.45
CA GLY A 97 -30.38 -2.55 -1.09
C GLY A 97 -29.37 -3.68 -0.87
N PRO A 98 -29.66 -4.93 -1.26
CA PRO A 98 -28.72 -6.04 -1.13
C PRO A 98 -27.38 -5.79 -1.83
N CYS A 99 -27.38 -5.14 -3.00
CA CYS A 99 -26.16 -4.80 -3.72
C CYS A 99 -25.33 -3.73 -2.98
N LEU A 100 -25.98 -2.70 -2.44
CA LEU A 100 -25.31 -1.64 -1.67
C LEU A 100 -24.73 -2.16 -0.34
N ILE A 101 -25.42 -3.10 0.31
CA ILE A 101 -24.93 -3.80 1.50
C ILE A 101 -23.70 -4.64 1.15
N LEU A 102 -23.74 -5.39 0.04
CA LEU A 102 -22.60 -6.18 -0.44
C LEU A 102 -21.39 -5.29 -0.77
N LEU A 103 -21.59 -4.16 -1.46
CA LEU A 103 -20.50 -3.21 -1.74
C LEU A 103 -19.88 -2.64 -0.45
N SER A 104 -20.70 -2.36 0.56
CA SER A 104 -20.23 -1.93 1.88
C SER A 104 -19.43 -3.03 2.58
N GLN A 105 -19.88 -4.29 2.55
CA GLN A 105 -19.15 -5.43 3.09
C GLN A 105 -17.81 -5.60 2.37
N LEU A 106 -17.84 -5.64 1.03
CA LEU A 106 -16.66 -5.78 0.19
C LEU A 106 -15.62 -4.69 0.48
N SER A 107 -16.04 -3.43 0.69
CA SER A 107 -15.10 -2.36 1.06
C SER A 107 -14.35 -2.62 2.38
N ARG A 108 -15.01 -3.24 3.37
CA ARG A 108 -14.39 -3.62 4.65
C ARG A 108 -13.52 -4.87 4.51
N ASP A 109 -13.92 -5.81 3.67
CA ASP A 109 -13.16 -7.02 3.38
C ASP A 109 -11.84 -6.65 2.67
N ILE A 110 -11.87 -5.71 1.73
CA ILE A 110 -10.68 -5.18 1.06
C ILE A 110 -9.74 -4.50 2.08
N LEU A 111 -10.26 -3.66 2.98
CA LEU A 111 -9.44 -3.04 4.05
C LEU A 111 -8.81 -4.12 4.95
N SER A 112 -9.58 -5.13 5.33
CA SER A 112 -9.10 -6.24 6.15
C SER A 112 -8.06 -7.10 5.41
N TRP A 113 -8.20 -7.24 4.10
CA TRP A 113 -7.25 -7.92 3.22
C TRP A 113 -5.90 -7.21 3.12
N PHE A 114 -5.84 -5.87 3.14
CA PHE A 114 -4.57 -5.14 3.25
C PHE A 114 -3.81 -5.49 4.54
N HIS A 115 -4.53 -5.83 5.61
CA HIS A 115 -3.94 -6.30 6.87
C HIS A 115 -3.73 -7.83 6.94
N LYS A 116 -3.78 -8.54 5.80
CA LYS A 116 -3.66 -10.01 5.71
C LYS A 116 -4.65 -10.80 6.59
N LYS A 117 -5.82 -10.22 6.88
CA LYS A 117 -6.89 -10.90 7.63
C LYS A 117 -7.83 -11.75 6.75
N HIS A 118 -7.79 -11.54 5.44
CA HIS A 118 -8.54 -12.31 4.44
C HIS A 118 -7.62 -12.87 3.36
N GLY A 119 -8.02 -14.00 2.77
CA GLY A 119 -7.34 -14.57 1.61
C GLY A 119 -7.73 -13.85 0.31
N THR A 120 -6.80 -13.71 -0.62
CA THR A 120 -7.09 -13.07 -1.93
C THR A 120 -8.13 -13.86 -2.72
N ALA A 121 -8.09 -15.20 -2.69
CA ALA A 121 -9.06 -16.03 -3.40
C ALA A 121 -10.49 -15.85 -2.87
N GLU A 122 -10.64 -15.82 -1.54
CA GLU A 122 -11.92 -15.55 -0.87
C GLU A 122 -12.46 -14.16 -1.24
N LEU A 123 -11.59 -13.13 -1.20
CA LEU A 123 -11.97 -11.77 -1.59
C LEU A 123 -12.43 -11.69 -3.05
N LEU A 124 -11.74 -12.36 -3.97
CA LEU A 124 -12.13 -12.40 -5.38
C LEU A 124 -13.47 -13.13 -5.60
N GLU A 125 -13.81 -14.10 -4.73
CA GLU A 125 -15.12 -14.74 -4.77
C GLU A 125 -16.23 -13.80 -4.29
N HIS A 126 -16.00 -13.02 -3.23
CA HIS A 126 -16.93 -11.93 -2.85
C HIS A 126 -17.12 -10.90 -3.99
N VAL A 127 -16.08 -10.61 -4.78
CA VAL A 127 -16.23 -9.78 -6.00
C VAL A 127 -17.13 -10.47 -7.04
N ASN A 128 -17.11 -11.81 -7.14
CA ASN A 128 -17.97 -12.55 -8.06
C ASN A 128 -19.45 -12.46 -7.67
N GLU A 129 -19.77 -12.35 -6.38
CA GLU A 129 -21.15 -12.20 -5.87
C GLU A 129 -21.86 -10.96 -6.41
N LEU A 130 -21.11 -9.90 -6.77
CA LEU A 130 -21.67 -8.72 -7.45
C LEU A 130 -22.40 -9.09 -8.76
N THR A 131 -21.98 -10.15 -9.44
CA THR A 131 -22.62 -10.64 -10.67
C THR A 131 -24.07 -11.05 -10.41
N LEU A 132 -24.32 -11.75 -9.30
CA LEU A 132 -25.67 -12.17 -8.91
C LEU A 132 -26.54 -10.95 -8.59
N GLN A 133 -25.98 -9.96 -7.91
CA GLN A 133 -26.68 -8.70 -7.60
C GLN A 133 -27.03 -7.92 -8.87
N PHE A 134 -26.11 -7.83 -9.84
CA PHE A 134 -26.38 -7.16 -11.11
C PHE A 134 -27.47 -7.86 -11.92
N ALA A 135 -27.47 -9.20 -11.94
CA ALA A 135 -28.53 -9.98 -12.58
C ALA A 135 -29.89 -9.75 -11.92
N ALA A 136 -29.94 -9.69 -10.58
CA ALA A 136 -31.18 -9.40 -9.86
C ALA A 136 -31.75 -8.00 -10.17
N MET A 137 -30.88 -7.04 -10.50
CA MET A 137 -31.28 -5.67 -10.84
C MET A 137 -31.57 -5.44 -12.33
N GLU A 138 -31.35 -6.44 -13.19
CA GLU A 138 -31.38 -6.29 -14.66
C GLU A 138 -32.72 -5.76 -15.18
N GLN A 139 -33.84 -6.17 -14.58
CA GLN A 139 -35.18 -5.73 -14.99
C GLN A 139 -35.47 -4.24 -14.77
N TRP A 140 -34.73 -3.57 -13.87
CA TRP A 140 -34.90 -2.14 -13.58
C TRP A 140 -33.79 -1.28 -14.19
N ALA A 141 -32.67 -1.90 -14.55
CA ALA A 141 -31.49 -1.22 -15.06
C ALA A 141 -31.52 -1.09 -16.58
N GLN A 142 -31.03 0.03 -17.10
CA GLN A 142 -30.77 0.18 -18.53
C GLN A 142 -29.57 -0.68 -18.94
N ALA A 143 -29.58 -1.24 -20.15
CA ALA A 143 -28.49 -2.08 -20.65
C ALA A 143 -27.11 -1.40 -20.57
N VAL A 144 -27.04 -0.09 -20.87
CA VAL A 144 -25.80 0.69 -20.79
C VAL A 144 -25.25 0.76 -19.36
N LEU A 145 -26.14 0.92 -18.37
CA LEU A 145 -25.75 0.98 -16.95
C LEU A 145 -25.24 -0.37 -16.45
N LEU A 146 -25.88 -1.48 -16.86
CA LEU A 146 -25.42 -2.83 -16.54
C LEU A 146 -24.03 -3.12 -17.14
N VAL A 147 -23.76 -2.65 -18.35
CA VAL A 147 -22.42 -2.75 -18.95
C VAL A 147 -21.39 -2.00 -18.11
N ARG A 148 -21.70 -0.78 -17.67
CA ARG A 148 -20.80 0.01 -16.81
C ARG A 148 -20.56 -0.66 -15.45
N LEU A 149 -21.59 -1.19 -14.79
CA LEU A 149 -21.45 -1.95 -13.54
C LEU A 149 -20.52 -3.17 -13.71
N LYS A 150 -20.69 -3.94 -14.79
CA LYS A 150 -19.83 -5.09 -15.10
C LYS A 150 -18.38 -4.67 -15.42
N GLN A 151 -18.20 -3.52 -16.07
CA GLN A 151 -16.86 -2.96 -16.32
C GLN A 151 -16.17 -2.55 -15.02
N GLU A 152 -16.87 -1.87 -14.11
CA GLU A 152 -16.33 -1.50 -12.79
C GLU A 152 -16.00 -2.74 -11.94
N GLN A 153 -16.83 -3.78 -11.95
CA GLN A 153 -16.46 -5.06 -11.32
C GLN A 153 -15.17 -5.66 -11.94
N GLY A 154 -15.01 -5.56 -13.25
CA GLY A 154 -13.78 -5.96 -13.95
C GLY A 154 -12.57 -5.14 -13.53
N ASN A 155 -12.74 -3.82 -13.37
CA ASN A 155 -11.70 -2.91 -12.89
C ASN A 155 -11.31 -3.25 -11.45
N LEU A 156 -12.28 -3.42 -10.56
CA LEU A 156 -12.05 -3.83 -9.17
C LEU A 156 -11.22 -5.11 -9.10
N ARG A 157 -11.59 -6.14 -9.87
CA ARG A 157 -10.84 -7.41 -9.94
C ARG A 157 -9.40 -7.19 -10.41
N ARG A 158 -9.19 -6.41 -11.46
CA ARG A 158 -7.85 -6.12 -12.00
C ARG A 158 -6.99 -5.37 -10.98
N THR A 159 -7.55 -4.35 -10.32
CA THR A 159 -6.84 -3.57 -9.32
C THR A 159 -6.47 -4.41 -8.10
N LEU A 160 -7.36 -5.31 -7.65
CA LEU A 160 -7.06 -6.25 -6.56
C LEU A 160 -5.96 -7.25 -6.93
N ILE A 161 -6.00 -7.85 -8.12
CA ILE A 161 -4.95 -8.78 -8.60
C ILE A 161 -3.61 -8.04 -8.73
N ARG A 162 -3.62 -6.82 -9.25
CA ARG A 162 -2.41 -5.99 -9.37
C ARG A 162 -1.80 -5.69 -8.00
N THR A 163 -2.64 -5.27 -7.05
CA THR A 163 -2.25 -5.02 -5.66
C THR A 163 -1.69 -6.30 -5.01
N TYR A 164 -2.32 -7.46 -5.28
CA TYR A 164 -1.84 -8.75 -4.81
C TYR A 164 -0.45 -9.09 -5.35
N THR A 165 -0.23 -8.93 -6.66
CA THR A 165 1.08 -9.20 -7.28
C THR A 165 2.15 -8.33 -6.63
N ILE A 166 1.96 -7.01 -6.54
CA ILE A 166 2.95 -6.11 -5.90
C ILE A 166 3.25 -6.53 -4.46
N ARG A 167 2.23 -6.89 -3.69
CA ARG A 167 2.40 -7.30 -2.29
C ARG A 167 3.18 -8.61 -2.13
N GLU A 168 3.05 -9.54 -3.05
CA GLU A 168 3.65 -10.89 -2.94
C GLU A 168 4.92 -11.08 -3.78
N THR A 169 5.24 -10.18 -4.71
CA THR A 169 6.44 -10.26 -5.55
C THR A 169 7.47 -9.22 -5.16
N SER A 170 8.66 -9.65 -4.75
CA SER A 170 9.82 -8.78 -4.59
C SER A 170 10.39 -8.37 -5.94
N PHE A 171 10.86 -7.12 -6.09
CA PHE A 171 11.39 -6.59 -7.35
C PHE A 171 12.46 -7.49 -7.98
N VAL A 172 13.54 -7.82 -7.24
CA VAL A 172 14.56 -8.80 -7.68
C VAL A 172 15.23 -9.46 -6.46
N SER A 173 14.75 -10.64 -6.04
CA SER A 173 15.33 -11.39 -4.90
C SER A 173 16.85 -11.59 -5.02
N SER A 174 17.34 -12.01 -6.20
CA SER A 174 18.78 -12.19 -6.46
C SER A 174 19.57 -10.87 -6.42
N GLY A 175 18.93 -9.75 -6.72
CA GLY A 175 19.54 -8.42 -6.69
C GLY A 175 19.83 -7.98 -5.25
N TYR A 176 18.89 -8.27 -4.33
CA TYR A 176 19.11 -8.05 -2.90
C TYR A 176 20.24 -8.90 -2.33
N LEU A 177 20.32 -10.18 -2.72
CA LEU A 177 21.43 -11.04 -2.30
C LEU A 177 22.77 -10.49 -2.79
N LEU A 178 22.84 -10.03 -4.05
CA LEU A 178 24.05 -9.42 -4.59
C LEU A 178 24.43 -8.13 -3.84
N ALA A 179 23.44 -7.28 -3.56
CA ALA A 179 23.61 -6.02 -2.83
C ALA A 179 24.13 -6.24 -1.40
N ASP A 180 23.61 -7.26 -0.71
CA ASP A 180 24.09 -7.68 0.61
C ASP A 180 25.56 -8.13 0.54
N LEU A 181 25.88 -9.04 -0.38
CA LEU A 181 27.22 -9.62 -0.51
C LEU A 181 28.27 -8.55 -0.81
N ILE A 182 28.01 -7.66 -1.77
CA ILE A 182 28.94 -6.59 -2.13
C ILE A 182 29.10 -5.61 -0.98
N THR A 183 28.02 -5.29 -0.26
CA THR A 183 28.07 -4.38 0.89
C THR A 183 28.83 -4.98 2.07
N ILE A 184 28.64 -6.26 2.35
CA ILE A 184 29.43 -7.00 3.36
C ILE A 184 30.90 -7.00 2.98
N LEU A 185 31.23 -7.33 1.72
CA LEU A 185 32.61 -7.34 1.23
C LEU A 185 33.24 -5.94 1.32
N LEU A 186 32.51 -4.89 0.95
CA LEU A 186 32.94 -3.50 1.09
C LEU A 186 33.20 -3.14 2.56
N CYS A 187 32.31 -3.51 3.48
CA CYS A 187 32.50 -3.26 4.92
C CYS A 187 33.74 -3.98 5.45
N ILE A 188 33.96 -5.25 5.06
CA ILE A 188 35.17 -6.01 5.43
C ILE A 188 36.42 -5.32 4.87
N GLY A 189 36.40 -4.93 3.60
CA GLY A 189 37.50 -4.22 2.96
C GLY A 189 37.82 -2.91 3.68
N LEU A 190 36.81 -2.14 4.06
CA LEU A 190 36.96 -0.89 4.81
C LEU A 190 37.53 -1.13 6.21
N VAL A 191 37.04 -2.15 6.93
CA VAL A 191 37.54 -2.53 8.25
C VAL A 191 39.03 -2.89 8.21
N LEU A 192 39.44 -3.68 7.22
CA LEU A 192 40.83 -4.12 7.04
C LEU A 192 41.73 -3.09 6.35
N SER A 193 41.17 -1.98 5.85
CA SER A 193 41.93 -0.96 5.12
C SER A 193 42.86 -0.16 6.03
N LYS A 194 44.08 0.08 5.57
CA LYS A 194 45.04 0.94 6.24
C LYS A 194 44.91 2.36 5.71
N ILE A 195 44.24 3.23 6.47
CA ILE A 195 44.06 4.66 6.18
C ILE A 195 44.73 5.44 7.32
N GLU A 196 45.74 6.22 6.98
CA GLU A 196 46.40 7.13 7.89
C GLU A 196 46.05 8.58 7.51
N PRO A 197 45.73 9.46 8.47
CA PRO A 197 45.62 9.21 9.91
C PRO A 197 44.34 8.46 10.34
N PHE A 198 44.39 7.76 11.49
CA PHE A 198 43.34 6.83 11.92
C PHE A 198 41.95 7.45 12.11
N TYR A 199 41.88 8.71 12.55
CA TYR A 199 40.58 9.39 12.70
C TYR A 199 39.84 9.56 11.36
N GLU A 200 40.56 9.71 10.25
CA GLU A 200 39.99 9.74 8.91
C GLU A 200 39.45 8.37 8.51
N SER A 201 40.20 7.31 8.84
CA SER A 201 39.75 5.93 8.64
C SER A 201 38.40 5.68 9.33
N LEU A 202 38.29 6.04 10.61
CA LEU A 202 37.08 5.84 11.38
C LEU A 202 35.88 6.60 10.79
N PHE A 203 36.12 7.83 10.33
CA PHE A 203 35.10 8.65 9.68
C PHE A 203 34.61 8.02 8.37
N PHE A 204 35.52 7.64 7.45
CA PHE A 204 35.14 7.03 6.17
C PHE A 204 34.47 5.68 6.33
N VAL A 205 35.00 4.81 7.21
CA VAL A 205 34.38 3.52 7.53
C VAL A 205 32.96 3.75 8.08
N GLY A 206 32.79 4.68 9.01
CA GLY A 206 31.49 5.02 9.60
C GLY A 206 30.49 5.55 8.58
N VAL A 207 30.86 6.58 7.81
CA VAL A 207 29.96 7.23 6.85
C VAL A 207 29.59 6.29 5.70
N ILE A 208 30.57 5.58 5.12
CA ILE A 208 30.32 4.69 3.98
C ILE A 208 29.46 3.50 4.43
N SER A 209 29.80 2.86 5.56
CA SER A 209 28.99 1.74 6.07
C SER A 209 27.58 2.20 6.44
N TYR A 210 27.43 3.37 7.05
CA TYR A 210 26.13 3.96 7.34
C TYR A 210 25.30 4.15 6.08
N LEU A 211 25.88 4.79 5.06
CA LEU A 211 25.19 5.03 3.79
C LEU A 211 24.73 3.72 3.15
N MET A 212 25.61 2.72 3.03
CA MET A 212 25.29 1.48 2.32
C MET A 212 24.27 0.62 3.09
N ILE A 213 24.42 0.50 4.41
CA ILE A 213 23.47 -0.26 5.25
C ILE A 213 22.11 0.44 5.28
N PHE A 214 22.09 1.77 5.42
CA PHE A 214 20.86 2.55 5.35
C PHE A 214 20.14 2.32 4.02
N LEU A 215 20.87 2.37 2.91
CA LEU A 215 20.29 2.26 1.58
C LEU A 215 19.68 0.87 1.34
N ILE A 216 20.36 -0.22 1.73
CA ILE A 216 19.77 -1.57 1.67
C ILE A 216 18.48 -1.64 2.49
N MET A 217 18.51 -1.17 3.74
CA MET A 217 17.36 -1.24 4.61
C MET A 217 16.19 -0.40 4.09
N LEU A 218 16.47 0.78 3.53
CA LEU A 218 15.47 1.64 2.89
C LEU A 218 14.85 0.97 1.66
N ILE A 219 15.65 0.37 0.78
CA ILE A 219 15.12 -0.30 -0.41
C ILE A 219 14.21 -1.48 0.02
N ARG A 220 14.61 -2.25 1.03
CA ARG A 220 13.79 -3.34 1.59
C ARG A 220 12.47 -2.85 2.19
N ASP A 221 12.50 -1.72 2.88
CA ASP A 221 11.29 -1.12 3.45
C ASP A 221 10.31 -0.66 2.35
N LEU A 222 10.85 -0.09 1.25
CA LEU A 222 10.06 0.35 0.11
C LEU A 222 9.55 -0.79 -0.79
N ASP A 223 10.20 -1.95 -0.80
CA ASP A 223 9.83 -3.13 -1.61
C ASP A 223 8.44 -3.66 -1.24
N ASN A 224 8.02 -3.51 0.03
CA ASN A 224 6.67 -3.85 0.47
C ASN A 224 5.87 -2.61 0.91
N PRO A 225 5.20 -1.89 -0.02
CA PRO A 225 4.43 -0.68 0.28
C PRO A 225 3.17 -0.93 1.12
N PHE A 226 2.77 -2.20 1.29
CA PHE A 226 1.58 -2.62 2.05
C PHE A 226 1.97 -3.47 3.27
N GLY A 227 3.14 -3.24 3.85
CA GLY A 227 3.71 -3.94 5.00
C GLY A 227 3.03 -3.67 6.35
N TYR A 228 1.72 -3.37 6.40
CA TYR A 228 1.01 -3.00 7.63
C TYR A 228 1.02 -4.06 8.74
N TYR A 229 1.31 -5.31 8.37
CA TYR A 229 1.43 -6.46 9.27
C TYR A 229 2.88 -6.73 9.69
N GLU A 230 3.85 -6.00 9.14
CA GLU A 230 5.27 -6.15 9.39
C GLU A 230 5.73 -5.12 10.43
N HIS A 231 6.35 -5.60 11.52
CA HIS A 231 6.78 -4.71 12.60
C HIS A 231 7.90 -3.74 12.20
N TYR A 232 8.61 -3.99 11.10
CA TYR A 232 9.72 -3.16 10.64
C TYR A 232 9.33 -2.19 9.52
N SER A 233 8.11 -2.28 8.98
CA SER A 233 7.68 -1.42 7.88
C SER A 233 7.48 0.03 8.37
N VAL A 234 8.20 0.97 7.75
CA VAL A 234 8.16 2.39 8.11
C VAL A 234 7.39 3.18 7.06
N GLU A 235 7.76 3.01 5.79
CA GLU A 235 7.15 3.70 4.66
C GLU A 235 6.02 2.84 4.07
N ASN A 236 4.80 3.05 4.58
CA ASN A 236 3.59 2.40 4.07
C ASN A 236 2.73 3.39 3.27
N VAL A 237 2.08 2.88 2.24
CA VAL A 237 1.05 3.61 1.50
C VAL A 237 -0.13 3.94 2.42
N SER A 238 -0.81 5.07 2.20
CA SER A 238 -2.00 5.43 2.95
C SER A 238 -3.25 4.73 2.40
N LEU A 239 -3.98 4.01 3.25
CA LEU A 239 -5.30 3.45 2.92
C LEU A 239 -6.45 4.44 3.13
N LYS A 240 -6.16 5.66 3.59
CA LYS A 240 -7.16 6.66 3.96
C LYS A 240 -8.25 6.89 2.89
N PRO A 241 -7.96 6.99 1.58
CA PRO A 241 -9.01 7.14 0.57
C PRO A 241 -10.04 5.99 0.61
N LEU A 242 -9.55 4.76 0.76
CA LEU A 242 -10.37 3.57 0.85
C LEU A 242 -11.12 3.48 2.18
N GLU A 243 -10.50 3.87 3.30
CA GLU A 243 -11.15 3.94 4.61
C GLU A 243 -12.34 4.92 4.60
N GLU A 244 -12.14 6.10 4.02
CA GLU A 244 -13.19 7.11 3.88
C GLU A 244 -14.32 6.62 2.95
N ALA A 245 -14.00 5.96 1.84
CA ALA A 245 -14.98 5.36 0.95
C ALA A 245 -15.78 4.25 1.63
N ALA A 246 -15.12 3.36 2.38
CA ALA A 246 -15.78 2.33 3.17
C ALA A 246 -16.74 2.94 4.21
N GLY A 247 -16.34 4.05 4.85
CA GLY A 247 -17.20 4.82 5.75
C GLY A 247 -18.45 5.38 5.04
N ARG A 248 -18.29 5.98 3.85
CA ARG A 248 -19.41 6.48 3.03
C ARG A 248 -20.34 5.34 2.58
N LEU A 249 -19.78 4.22 2.14
CA LEU A 249 -20.55 3.03 1.73
C LEU A 249 -21.32 2.41 2.89
N ALA A 250 -20.74 2.39 4.10
CA ALA A 250 -21.43 1.96 5.31
C ALA A 250 -22.64 2.85 5.65
N GLN A 251 -22.51 4.17 5.50
CA GLN A 251 -23.64 5.09 5.65
C GLN A 251 -24.74 4.80 4.61
N ILE A 252 -24.38 4.64 3.34
CA ILE A 252 -25.33 4.31 2.26
C ILE A 252 -26.07 3.00 2.58
N ALA A 253 -25.33 1.95 2.97
CA ALA A 253 -25.93 0.65 3.30
C ALA A 253 -26.86 0.74 4.52
N SER A 254 -26.53 1.56 5.53
CA SER A 254 -27.37 1.73 6.73
C SER A 254 -28.71 2.41 6.43
N ILE A 255 -28.75 3.32 5.45
CA ILE A 255 -29.97 3.99 5.01
C ILE A 255 -30.88 2.99 4.30
N GLU A 256 -30.33 2.15 3.42
CA GLU A 256 -31.10 1.14 2.68
C GLU A 256 -31.53 -0.05 3.56
N ALA A 257 -30.79 -0.35 4.64
CA ALA A 257 -31.15 -1.38 5.60
C ALA A 257 -32.22 -0.91 6.62
N SER A 258 -32.43 0.40 6.76
CA SER A 258 -33.49 0.94 7.60
C SER A 258 -34.84 0.76 6.88
N PRO A 259 -35.84 0.13 7.51
CA PRO A 259 -37.15 -0.03 6.88
C PRO A 259 -37.71 1.36 6.53
N LEU A 260 -38.22 1.50 5.29
CA LEU A 260 -38.92 2.68 4.78
C LEU A 260 -39.98 3.15 5.80
N ASN A 261 -39.62 4.09 6.67
CA ASN A 261 -40.53 4.72 7.60
C ASN A 261 -40.82 6.14 7.12
N GLY A 262 -42.08 6.41 6.77
CA GLY A 262 -42.64 7.76 6.78
C GLY A 262 -42.66 8.50 5.45
N GLY A 263 -43.35 7.97 4.44
CA GLY A 263 -43.73 8.68 3.22
C GLY A 263 -45.23 8.61 2.94
N ALA A 264 -46.05 8.68 3.99
CA ALA A 264 -47.51 8.79 3.89
C ALA A 264 -48.00 9.79 4.95
N GLU A 265 -47.52 11.03 4.87
CA GLU A 265 -48.24 12.14 5.50
C GLU A 265 -49.32 12.63 4.54
N GLN A 266 -50.56 12.40 4.97
CA GLN A 266 -51.79 12.87 4.38
C GLN A 266 -51.69 14.38 4.13
N CYS A 267 -51.66 14.79 2.86
CA CYS A 267 -52.07 16.14 2.50
C CYS A 267 -53.60 16.18 2.56
N THR A 268 -54.12 16.42 3.75
CA THR A 268 -55.52 16.75 3.99
C THR A 268 -55.89 17.99 3.17
N ALA A 269 -56.87 17.84 2.29
CA ALA A 269 -57.43 18.94 1.51
C ALA A 269 -57.96 20.05 2.43
N PRO A 270 -57.73 21.34 2.12
CA PRO A 270 -58.41 22.42 2.82
C PRO A 270 -59.83 22.56 2.29
N ASP A 271 -60.77 22.42 3.22
CA ASP A 271 -62.20 22.73 3.12
C ASP A 271 -62.38 24.19 2.64
N THR A 272 -62.83 24.39 1.42
CA THR A 272 -63.24 25.71 0.91
C THR A 272 -64.72 25.90 1.15
N ASP A 273 -65.01 26.46 2.32
CA ASP A 273 -66.30 27.01 2.70
C ASP A 273 -66.63 28.21 1.77
N LEU A 274 -67.75 28.09 1.05
CA LEU A 274 -68.33 29.11 0.17
C LEU A 274 -69.07 30.17 1.00
N PRO A 275 -68.81 31.48 0.83
CA PRO A 275 -69.78 32.49 1.24
C PRO A 275 -70.77 32.78 0.10
N ARG A 276 -72.05 32.68 0.44
CA ARG A 276 -73.23 33.11 -0.33
C ARG A 276 -73.07 34.52 -0.91
N ARG A 277 -73.41 34.67 -2.19
CA ARG A 277 -74.17 35.80 -2.74
C ARG A 277 -75.13 35.29 -3.80
#